data_AF-M8C513-F1
#
_entry.id   AF-M8C513-F1
#
_cell.length_a   1.000
_cell.length_b   1.000
_cell.length_c   1.000
_cell.angle_alpha   90.00
_cell.angle_beta   90.00
_cell.angle_gamma   90.00
#
_symmetry.space_group_name_H-M   'P 1'
#
loop_
_entity.id
_entity.type
_entity.pdbx_description
1 polymer ?
#
loop_
_entity_poly.entity_id
_entity_poly.type
_entity_poly.pdbx_seq_one_letter_code
_entity_poly.pdbx_strand_id
1 'polypeptide(L)'
;MAARGEIFKAKNGPVSYCMLRGFIGNSNYTCMNTFLLWLSKYTYNGDKYDAIASPTGAAYDKCKEDVTKALKLSAPCEAKNCTFNGVWNGGGGAGQADLYAASSFYYMASRVGLIDSEATSGKTTPAAYRAAAEKICTLSLEEAKAAYPKARATDVPYLCMDLVYQYSLLVDGFGLEPAKEITVVEKVKHGEYFIEAKWPLGEAIEAVSPTKRLHDA
;
A
#
# COMPACT_ATOMS: atom_id res chain seq x y z
N MET A 1 7.04 0.20 -6.99
CA MET A 1 5.56 0.26 -6.83
C MET A 1 5.00 1.49 -7.55
N ALA A 2 4.00 1.32 -8.41
CA ALA A 2 3.38 2.42 -9.16
C ALA A 2 2.83 3.53 -8.25
N ALA A 3 2.14 3.15 -7.17
CA ALA A 3 1.52 4.08 -6.23
C ALA A 3 2.51 5.10 -5.67
N ARG A 4 3.74 4.70 -5.33
CA ARG A 4 4.78 5.63 -4.86
C ARG A 4 5.05 6.75 -5.88
N GLY A 5 5.06 6.42 -7.18
CA GLY A 5 5.22 7.41 -8.24
C GLY A 5 4.06 8.41 -8.28
N GLU A 6 2.81 7.94 -8.18
CA GLU A 6 1.63 8.81 -8.14
C GLU A 6 1.60 9.69 -6.88
N ILE A 7 1.99 9.17 -5.72
CA ILE A 7 2.11 9.94 -4.47
C ILE A 7 3.17 11.04 -4.62
N PHE A 8 4.32 10.73 -5.23
CA PHE A 8 5.33 11.75 -5.50
C PHE A 8 4.92 12.79 -6.55
N LYS A 9 4.03 12.46 -7.49
CA LYS A 9 3.43 13.45 -8.40
C LYS A 9 2.43 14.36 -7.69
N ALA A 10 1.71 13.82 -6.71
CA ALA A 10 0.65 14.52 -6.00
C ALA A 10 1.16 15.45 -4.88
N LYS A 11 2.41 15.27 -4.44
CA LYS A 11 3.00 16.07 -3.36
C LYS A 11 3.11 17.55 -3.72
N ASN A 12 2.95 18.41 -2.73
CA ASN A 12 3.14 19.85 -2.89
C ASN A 12 4.59 20.26 -2.57
N GLY A 13 5.37 20.52 -3.61
CA GLY A 13 6.73 21.05 -3.49
C GLY A 13 7.83 20.00 -3.51
N PRO A 14 9.07 20.38 -3.16
CA PRO A 14 10.25 19.54 -3.37
C PRO A 14 10.37 18.40 -2.36
N VAL A 15 9.84 18.58 -1.15
CA VAL A 15 9.92 17.59 -0.06
C VAL A 15 8.67 16.72 0.00
N SER A 16 8.79 15.53 0.58
CA SER A 16 7.70 14.61 0.85
C SER A 16 7.57 14.38 2.35
N TYR A 17 6.33 14.46 2.84
CA TYR A 17 5.97 14.09 4.22
C TYR A 17 5.65 12.60 4.37
N CYS A 18 5.82 11.81 3.31
CA CYS A 18 5.69 10.35 3.34
C CYS A 18 7.04 9.63 3.53
N MET A 19 8.15 10.35 3.45
CA MET A 19 9.50 9.80 3.52
C MET A 19 10.09 9.93 4.93
N LEU A 20 10.66 8.85 5.45
CA LEU A 20 11.24 8.83 6.80
C LEU A 20 12.38 9.83 6.97
N ARG A 21 12.49 10.39 8.18
CA ARG A 21 13.53 11.37 8.53
C ARG A 21 14.93 10.78 8.30
N GLY A 22 15.83 11.56 7.73
CA GLY A 22 17.19 11.11 7.41
C GLY A 22 17.30 10.35 6.08
N PHE A 23 16.20 10.05 5.39
CA PHE A 23 16.27 9.67 3.98
C PHE A 23 16.56 10.91 3.12
N ILE A 24 17.85 11.14 2.85
CA ILE A 24 18.37 12.24 2.02
C ILE A 24 17.69 13.58 2.38
N GLY A 25 17.81 13.93 3.66
CA GLY A 25 17.17 15.09 4.28
C GLY A 25 17.65 15.24 5.71
N ASN A 26 18.86 15.79 5.89
CA ASN A 26 19.35 16.22 7.19
C ASN A 26 19.80 17.70 7.10
N SER A 27 19.27 18.49 8.04
CA SER A 27 19.26 19.95 8.32
C SER A 27 20.00 21.04 7.52
N ASN A 28 20.89 20.77 6.57
CA ASN A 28 21.61 21.85 5.85
C ASN A 28 21.22 21.88 4.36
N TYR A 29 19.99 22.35 4.10
CA TYR A 29 19.40 22.51 2.77
C TYR A 29 20.17 23.44 1.83
N THR A 30 21.21 24.13 2.30
CA THR A 30 22.01 25.06 1.50
C THR A 30 23.14 24.40 0.71
N CYS A 31 23.47 23.10 0.89
CA CYS A 31 24.59 22.45 0.20
C CYS A 31 24.38 20.96 -0.15
N MET A 32 23.20 20.55 -0.64
CA MET A 32 23.14 19.27 -1.35
C MET A 32 23.74 19.42 -2.75
N ASN A 33 24.90 18.81 -3.00
CA ASN A 33 25.45 18.70 -4.35
C ASN A 33 24.48 17.88 -5.24
N THR A 34 24.37 18.24 -6.50
CA THR A 34 23.60 17.60 -7.58
C THR A 34 23.67 16.06 -7.56
N PHE A 35 24.81 15.49 -7.14
CA PHE A 35 24.99 14.04 -6.99
C PHE A 35 24.08 13.41 -5.91
N LEU A 36 23.95 14.03 -4.73
CA LEU A 36 23.08 13.54 -3.65
C LEU A 36 21.60 13.67 -4.01
N LEU A 37 21.24 14.72 -4.75
CA LEU A 37 19.90 14.90 -5.33
C LEU A 37 19.55 13.84 -6.37
N TRP A 38 20.54 13.39 -7.16
CA TRP A 38 20.33 12.31 -8.11
C TRP A 38 20.10 10.96 -7.42
N LEU A 39 20.78 10.70 -6.30
CA LEU A 39 20.57 9.49 -5.48
C LEU A 39 19.22 9.47 -4.74
N SER A 40 18.57 10.62 -4.54
CA SER A 40 17.21 10.71 -3.98
C SER A 40 16.08 10.52 -4.99
N LYS A 41 16.38 10.05 -6.20
CA LYS A 41 15.34 9.81 -7.20
C LYS A 41 14.73 8.42 -7.03
N TYR A 42 13.44 8.38 -6.74
CA TYR A 42 12.66 7.16 -6.92
C TYR A 42 12.40 6.96 -8.42
N THR A 43 12.78 5.81 -8.96
CA THR A 43 12.57 5.51 -10.39
C THR A 43 11.47 4.47 -10.55
N TYR A 44 10.50 4.77 -11.42
CA TYR A 44 9.44 3.83 -11.77
C TYR A 44 9.07 4.00 -13.24
N ASN A 45 9.10 2.91 -14.00
CA ASN A 45 8.76 2.89 -15.42
C ASN A 45 9.52 3.95 -16.27
N GLY A 46 10.82 4.15 -15.99
CA GLY A 46 11.65 5.16 -16.67
C GLY A 46 11.53 6.57 -16.11
N ASP A 47 10.44 6.90 -15.42
CA ASP A 47 10.25 8.19 -14.77
C ASP A 47 11.03 8.30 -13.47
N LYS A 48 11.50 9.51 -13.14
CA LYS A 48 12.27 9.82 -11.93
C LYS A 48 11.55 10.85 -11.07
N TYR A 49 11.36 10.52 -9.80
CA TYR A 49 10.60 11.31 -8.83
C TYR A 49 11.50 11.73 -7.66
N ASP A 50 11.35 12.96 -7.18
CA ASP A 50 12.09 13.43 -6.00
C ASP A 50 11.55 12.79 -4.71
N ALA A 51 12.31 11.85 -4.16
CA ALA A 51 12.03 11.19 -2.89
C ALA A 51 12.86 11.84 -1.77
N ILE A 52 12.59 13.11 -1.50
CA ILE A 52 13.32 13.91 -0.50
C ILE A 52 12.47 13.98 0.76
N ALA A 53 13.03 13.60 1.92
CA ALA A 53 12.32 13.75 3.19
C ALA A 53 12.19 15.23 3.61
N SER A 54 11.06 15.56 4.22
CA SER A 54 10.89 16.82 4.96
C SER A 54 11.97 16.93 6.07
N PRO A 55 12.40 18.15 6.45
CA PRO A 55 13.36 18.36 7.54
C PRO A 55 12.92 17.70 8.86
N THR A 56 11.61 17.70 9.11
CA THR A 56 10.99 17.12 10.29
C THR A 56 10.70 15.62 10.14
N GLY A 57 10.99 15.05 8.96
CA GLY A 57 10.62 13.67 8.61
C GLY A 57 9.19 13.51 8.11
N ALA A 58 8.75 12.26 8.07
CA ALA A 58 7.41 11.93 7.69
C ALA A 58 6.38 12.46 8.71
N ALA A 59 5.16 12.68 8.25
CA ALA A 59 4.03 13.07 9.07
C ALA A 59 2.77 12.41 8.51
N TYR A 60 2.09 11.60 9.33
CA TYR A 60 0.96 10.77 8.90
C TYR A 60 -0.11 11.60 8.17
N ASP A 61 -0.62 12.68 8.77
CA ASP A 61 -1.72 13.47 8.20
C ASP A 61 -1.33 14.10 6.85
N LYS A 62 -0.14 14.70 6.78
CA LYS A 62 0.36 15.32 5.54
C LYS A 62 0.64 14.28 4.46
N CYS A 63 1.16 13.11 4.83
CA CYS A 63 1.32 12.02 3.88
C CYS A 63 -0.05 11.52 3.38
N LYS A 64 -1.04 11.43 4.27
CA LYS A 64 -2.40 11.04 3.92
C LYS A 64 -3.03 12.01 2.93
N GLU A 65 -2.79 13.31 3.07
CA GLU A 65 -3.22 14.32 2.09
C GLU A 65 -2.64 14.04 0.70
N ASP A 66 -1.33 13.79 0.59
CA ASP A 66 -0.66 13.48 -0.67
C ASP A 66 -1.19 12.18 -1.28
N VAL A 67 -1.41 11.14 -0.46
CA VAL A 67 -2.02 9.87 -0.87
C VAL A 67 -3.45 10.06 -1.36
N THR A 68 -4.26 10.85 -0.67
CA THR A 68 -5.66 11.13 -1.03
C THR A 68 -5.76 11.85 -2.37
N LYS A 69 -4.85 12.82 -2.62
CA LYS A 69 -4.73 13.47 -3.92
C LYS A 69 -4.32 12.48 -5.01
N ALA A 70 -3.36 11.61 -4.73
CA ALA A 70 -2.90 10.59 -5.68
C ALA A 70 -4.00 9.59 -6.04
N LEU A 71 -4.86 9.21 -5.08
CA LEU A 71 -6.04 8.39 -5.31
C LEU A 71 -7.14 9.12 -6.10
N LYS A 72 -7.12 10.46 -6.15
CA LYS A 72 -8.15 11.29 -6.80
C LYS A 72 -9.55 11.01 -6.23
N LEU A 73 -9.66 11.00 -4.90
CA LEU A 73 -10.93 10.75 -4.21
C LEU A 73 -12.02 11.79 -4.54
N SER A 74 -11.63 13.01 -4.93
CA SER A 74 -12.56 14.08 -5.31
C SER A 74 -13.01 14.05 -6.78
N ALA A 75 -12.63 13.02 -7.54
CA ALA A 75 -13.06 12.90 -8.92
C ALA A 75 -14.59 12.72 -9.00
N PRO A 76 -15.27 13.32 -10.00
CA PRO A 76 -16.71 13.12 -10.18
C PRO A 76 -17.08 11.64 -10.31
N CYS A 77 -18.22 11.27 -9.73
CA CYS A 77 -18.77 9.91 -9.84
C CYS A 77 -20.02 9.95 -10.73
N GLU A 78 -19.94 9.30 -11.90
CA GLU A 78 -21.08 9.18 -12.83
C GLU A 78 -21.98 7.98 -12.51
N ALA A 79 -21.49 7.06 -11.67
CA ALA A 79 -22.26 5.93 -11.14
C ALA A 79 -22.96 6.29 -9.82
N LYS A 80 -23.75 5.35 -9.28
CA LYS A 80 -24.44 5.55 -7.98
C LYS A 80 -23.46 5.81 -6.83
N ASN A 81 -22.39 5.03 -6.76
CA ASN A 81 -21.32 5.14 -5.77
C ASN A 81 -19.99 4.74 -6.44
N CYS A 82 -18.92 5.46 -6.13
CA CYS A 82 -17.60 5.19 -6.68
C CYS A 82 -16.59 4.88 -5.58
N THR A 83 -15.50 4.24 -5.97
CA THR A 83 -14.32 4.06 -5.12
C THR A 83 -13.45 5.31 -5.18
N PHE A 84 -12.52 5.37 -6.13
CA PHE A 84 -11.66 6.51 -6.37
C PHE A 84 -11.54 6.76 -7.87
N ASN A 85 -11.15 7.98 -8.25
CA ASN A 85 -11.03 8.39 -9.65
C ASN A 85 -12.30 8.10 -10.50
N GLY A 86 -13.49 8.23 -9.90
CA GLY A 86 -14.78 8.04 -10.60
C GLY A 86 -15.13 6.59 -10.95
N VAL A 87 -14.40 5.60 -10.45
CA VAL A 87 -14.65 4.18 -10.77
C VAL A 87 -15.81 3.63 -9.94
N TRP A 88 -16.81 3.03 -10.59
CA TRP A 88 -17.96 2.40 -9.91
C TRP A 88 -17.52 1.32 -8.91
N ASN A 89 -18.12 1.32 -7.71
CA ASN A 89 -17.76 0.40 -6.63
C ASN A 89 -18.42 -0.99 -6.68
N GLY A 90 -19.24 -1.28 -7.70
CA GLY A 90 -19.96 -2.54 -7.84
C GLY A 90 -21.19 -2.70 -6.93
N GLY A 91 -21.56 -1.69 -6.13
CA GLY A 91 -22.75 -1.71 -5.27
C GLY A 91 -22.58 -2.38 -3.90
N GLY A 92 -21.42 -2.99 -3.62
CA GLY A 92 -21.14 -3.66 -2.34
C GLY A 92 -21.97 -4.94 -2.14
N GLY A 93 -22.35 -5.22 -0.89
CA GLY A 93 -23.23 -6.34 -0.52
C GLY A 93 -22.50 -7.57 0.02
N ALA A 94 -23.23 -8.68 0.13
CA ALA A 94 -22.78 -9.89 0.83
C ALA A 94 -21.48 -10.50 0.24
N GLY A 95 -21.23 -10.33 -1.06
CA GLY A 95 -20.00 -10.78 -1.70
C GLY A 95 -18.72 -10.08 -1.23
N GLN A 96 -18.84 -8.97 -0.48
CA GLN A 96 -17.71 -8.27 0.15
C GLN A 96 -17.69 -8.45 1.68
N ALA A 97 -18.49 -9.38 2.23
CA ALA A 97 -18.49 -9.68 3.66
C ALA A 97 -17.12 -10.23 4.10
N ASP A 98 -16.60 -11.21 3.37
CA ASP A 98 -15.30 -11.83 3.59
C ASP A 98 -14.29 -11.39 2.53
N LEU A 99 -13.21 -10.73 2.95
CA LEU A 99 -12.20 -10.19 2.05
C LEU A 99 -10.85 -10.85 2.27
N TYR A 100 -10.26 -11.31 1.18
CA TYR A 100 -8.89 -11.83 1.11
C TYR A 100 -7.99 -10.84 0.38
N ALA A 101 -7.07 -10.20 1.11
CA ALA A 101 -6.14 -9.20 0.60
C ALA A 101 -4.75 -9.84 0.35
N ALA A 102 -4.44 -10.13 -0.91
CA ALA A 102 -3.23 -10.85 -1.27
C ALA A 102 -2.00 -9.94 -1.48
N SER A 103 -0.83 -10.58 -1.71
CA SER A 103 0.39 -9.93 -2.18
C SER A 103 0.90 -8.81 -1.25
N SER A 104 0.93 -7.55 -1.71
CA SER A 104 1.58 -6.46 -0.98
C SER A 104 0.90 -6.12 0.36
N PHE A 105 -0.40 -6.38 0.51
CA PHE A 105 -1.09 -6.25 1.79
C PHE A 105 -0.51 -7.24 2.81
N TYR A 106 -0.44 -8.53 2.45
CA TYR A 106 0.21 -9.54 3.27
C TYR A 106 1.68 -9.22 3.56
N TYR A 107 2.48 -8.85 2.55
CA TYR A 107 3.89 -8.56 2.77
C TYR A 107 4.09 -7.40 3.73
N MET A 108 3.25 -6.36 3.68
CA MET A 108 3.31 -5.28 4.66
C MET A 108 2.89 -5.72 6.04
N ALA A 109 1.75 -6.40 6.17
CA ALA A 109 1.30 -6.93 7.44
C ALA A 109 2.36 -7.80 8.12
N SER A 110 3.00 -8.71 7.38
CA SER A 110 4.06 -9.59 7.88
C SER A 110 5.31 -8.80 8.31
N ARG A 111 5.80 -7.88 7.47
CA ARG A 111 7.05 -7.14 7.73
C ARG A 111 6.95 -6.15 8.88
N VAL A 112 5.78 -5.58 9.12
CA VAL A 112 5.55 -4.59 10.18
C VAL A 112 4.89 -5.19 11.42
N GLY A 113 4.72 -6.52 11.45
CA GLY A 113 4.26 -7.26 12.62
C GLY A 113 2.76 -7.15 12.92
N LEU A 114 1.92 -6.93 11.90
CA LEU A 114 0.46 -6.99 12.04
C LEU A 114 -0.08 -8.43 12.07
N ILE A 115 0.71 -9.38 11.57
CA ILE A 115 0.43 -10.82 11.60
C ILE A 115 1.70 -11.57 11.99
N ASP A 116 1.58 -12.85 12.33
CA ASP A 116 2.73 -13.74 12.42
C ASP A 116 3.41 -13.82 11.04
N SER A 117 4.68 -13.44 11.02
CA SER A 117 5.50 -13.40 9.81
C SER A 117 5.83 -14.77 9.22
N GLU A 118 5.72 -15.84 10.03
CA GLU A 118 5.94 -17.22 9.56
C GLU A 118 4.65 -17.87 9.04
N ALA A 119 3.50 -17.24 9.30
CA ALA A 119 2.20 -17.73 8.83
C ALA A 119 1.95 -17.33 7.37
N THR A 120 1.42 -18.24 6.56
CA THR A 120 1.10 -18.00 5.14
C THR A 120 -0.14 -17.13 4.91
N SER A 121 -0.89 -16.85 5.98
CA SER A 121 -2.03 -15.94 6.01
C SER A 121 -2.28 -15.46 7.45
N GLY A 122 -3.00 -14.37 7.61
CA GLY A 122 -3.38 -13.86 8.92
C GLY A 122 -4.54 -12.88 8.86
N LYS A 123 -5.20 -12.68 10.00
CA LYS A 123 -6.30 -11.72 10.15
C LYS A 123 -5.76 -10.39 10.64
N THR A 124 -6.26 -9.28 10.09
CA THR A 124 -5.92 -7.92 10.50
C THR A 124 -7.07 -6.97 10.15
N THR A 125 -6.90 -5.68 10.41
CA THR A 125 -7.90 -4.63 10.09
C THR A 125 -7.24 -3.43 9.41
N PRO A 126 -7.96 -2.65 8.60
CA PRO A 126 -7.44 -1.39 8.09
C PRO A 126 -6.94 -0.45 9.22
N ALA A 127 -7.63 -0.42 10.37
CA ALA A 127 -7.20 0.35 11.53
C ALA A 127 -5.81 -0.08 12.06
N ALA A 128 -5.45 -1.37 11.98
CA ALA A 128 -4.11 -1.83 12.36
C ALA A 128 -3.02 -1.28 11.41
N TYR A 129 -3.29 -1.19 10.10
CA TYR A 129 -2.39 -0.52 9.16
C TYR A 129 -2.22 0.96 9.49
N ARG A 130 -3.31 1.66 9.83
CA ARG A 130 -3.25 3.05 10.28
C ARG A 130 -2.40 3.21 11.53
N ALA A 131 -2.62 2.40 12.56
CA ALA A 131 -1.86 2.49 13.81
C ALA A 131 -0.37 2.23 13.58
N ALA A 132 -0.03 1.26 12.72
CA ALA A 132 1.35 1.03 12.29
C ALA A 132 1.92 2.23 11.52
N ALA A 133 1.13 2.84 10.63
CA ALA A 133 1.55 4.04 9.90
C ALA A 133 1.83 5.21 10.86
N GLU A 134 0.89 5.53 11.76
CA GLU A 134 1.03 6.59 12.75
C GLU A 134 2.30 6.43 13.59
N LYS A 135 2.64 5.19 13.99
CA LYS A 135 3.90 4.89 14.69
C LYS A 135 5.13 5.01 13.78
N ILE A 136 5.09 4.45 12.58
CA ILE A 136 6.26 4.38 11.69
C ILE A 136 6.61 5.76 11.13
N CYS A 137 5.62 6.59 10.85
CA CYS A 137 5.84 7.93 10.31
C CYS A 137 6.59 8.85 11.30
N THR A 138 6.64 8.54 12.59
CA THR A 138 7.44 9.33 13.56
C THR A 138 8.91 8.92 13.63
N LEU A 139 9.29 7.81 12.98
CA LEU A 139 10.64 7.27 13.06
C LEU A 139 11.58 7.93 12.03
N SER A 140 12.86 7.95 12.36
CA SER A 140 13.93 8.10 11.38
C SER A 140 14.15 6.81 10.59
N LEU A 141 14.87 6.94 9.47
CA LEU A 141 15.28 5.82 8.64
C LEU A 141 16.05 4.76 9.44
N GLU A 142 16.97 5.16 10.30
CA GLU A 142 17.78 4.23 11.10
C GLU A 142 16.95 3.55 12.20
N GLU A 143 16.06 4.30 12.88
CA GLU A 143 15.13 3.72 13.85
C GLU A 143 14.18 2.71 13.18
N ALA A 144 13.66 3.01 11.99
CA ALA A 144 12.81 2.10 11.24
C ALA A 144 13.56 0.85 10.76
N LYS A 145 14.81 0.98 10.30
CA LYS A 145 15.66 -0.17 9.95
C LYS A 145 15.86 -1.11 11.14
N ALA A 146 16.11 -0.55 12.32
CA ALA A 146 16.29 -1.32 13.55
C ALA A 146 14.99 -1.96 14.03
N ALA A 147 13.87 -1.24 13.99
CA ALA A 147 12.58 -1.71 14.48
C ALA A 147 11.91 -2.75 13.55
N TYR A 148 12.19 -2.70 12.24
CA TYR A 148 11.55 -3.56 11.24
C TYR A 148 12.58 -4.32 10.39
N PRO A 149 13.37 -5.23 10.99
CA PRO A 149 14.46 -5.93 10.30
C PRO A 149 13.98 -6.87 9.19
N LYS A 150 12.69 -7.26 9.18
CA LYS A 150 12.08 -8.06 8.12
C LYS A 150 11.72 -7.24 6.87
N ALA A 151 11.69 -5.91 6.97
CA ALA A 151 11.49 -5.05 5.81
C ALA A 151 12.74 -5.02 4.92
N ARG A 152 12.54 -5.05 3.60
CA ARG A 152 13.67 -4.92 2.65
C ARG A 152 14.32 -3.55 2.83
N ALA A 153 15.64 -3.50 2.93
CA ALA A 153 16.39 -2.24 3.14
C ALA A 153 16.02 -1.14 2.12
N THR A 154 15.73 -1.53 0.87
CA THR A 154 15.31 -0.62 -0.21
C THR A 154 13.89 -0.09 -0.06
N ASP A 155 13.04 -0.75 0.75
CA ASP A 155 11.67 -0.34 1.04
C ASP A 155 11.55 0.45 2.35
N VAL A 156 12.50 0.31 3.29
CA VAL A 156 12.43 0.97 4.61
C VAL A 156 12.10 2.47 4.52
N PRO A 157 12.74 3.27 3.63
CA PRO A 157 12.42 4.69 3.51
C PRO A 157 10.96 5.02 3.22
N TYR A 158 10.22 4.06 2.64
CA TYR A 158 8.86 4.20 2.15
C TYR A 158 7.81 3.54 3.04
N LEU A 159 8.18 2.94 4.19
CA LEU A 159 7.22 2.21 5.03
C LEU A 159 6.05 3.09 5.50
N CYS A 160 6.31 4.35 5.87
CA CYS A 160 5.24 5.30 6.19
C CYS A 160 4.31 5.50 4.98
N MET A 161 4.87 5.82 3.80
CA MET A 161 4.13 5.99 2.55
C MET A 161 3.25 4.77 2.22
N ASP A 162 3.82 3.57 2.25
CA ASP A 162 3.15 2.35 1.84
C ASP A 162 2.00 1.99 2.79
N LEU A 163 2.18 2.18 4.11
CA LEU A 163 1.12 1.92 5.08
C LEU A 163 0.00 2.95 5.01
N VAL A 164 0.34 4.24 4.87
CA VAL A 164 -0.66 5.30 4.66
C VAL A 164 -1.44 5.03 3.37
N TYR A 165 -0.76 4.62 2.29
CA TYR A 165 -1.40 4.22 1.04
C TYR A 165 -2.33 3.03 1.21
N GLN A 166 -1.88 1.94 1.85
CA GLN A 166 -2.71 0.75 2.03
C GLN A 166 -3.93 1.03 2.90
N TYR A 167 -3.78 1.78 3.99
CA TYR A 167 -4.92 2.22 4.80
C TYR A 167 -5.90 3.07 3.97
N SER A 168 -5.40 4.11 3.30
CA SER A 168 -6.24 5.05 2.56
C SER A 168 -6.93 4.37 1.37
N LEU A 169 -6.26 3.43 0.70
CA LEU A 169 -6.86 2.64 -0.36
C LEU A 169 -7.99 1.75 0.15
N LEU A 170 -7.80 1.05 1.28
CA LEU A 170 -8.83 0.18 1.85
C LEU A 170 -10.02 0.98 2.37
N VAL A 171 -9.78 2.05 3.12
CA VAL A 171 -10.83 2.81 3.79
C VAL A 171 -11.37 3.92 2.90
N ASP A 172 -10.54 4.87 2.50
CA ASP A 172 -11.01 6.05 1.76
C ASP A 172 -11.29 5.72 0.28
N GLY A 173 -10.58 4.75 -0.30
CA GLY A 173 -10.78 4.29 -1.68
C GLY A 173 -11.88 3.25 -1.83
N PHE A 174 -11.76 2.11 -1.15
CA PHE A 174 -12.70 1.00 -1.27
C PHE A 174 -13.88 1.07 -0.29
N GLY A 175 -13.89 1.99 0.67
CA GLY A 175 -15.01 2.20 1.57
C GLY A 175 -15.14 1.14 2.67
N LEU A 176 -14.07 0.42 3.02
CA LEU A 176 -14.11 -0.53 4.13
C LEU A 176 -14.19 0.19 5.47
N GLU A 177 -15.00 -0.33 6.39
CA GLU A 177 -14.96 0.12 7.78
C GLU A 177 -13.56 -0.13 8.38
N PRO A 178 -12.98 0.83 9.13
CA PRO A 178 -11.64 0.65 9.68
C PRO A 178 -11.47 -0.58 10.58
N ALA A 179 -12.53 -1.00 11.26
CA ALA A 179 -12.54 -2.16 12.15
C ALA A 179 -12.88 -3.48 11.44
N LYS A 180 -13.24 -3.46 10.15
CA LYS A 180 -13.58 -4.67 9.40
C LYS A 180 -12.37 -5.61 9.36
N GLU A 181 -12.58 -6.82 9.84
CA GLU A 181 -11.58 -7.87 9.75
C GLU A 181 -11.40 -8.29 8.28
N ILE A 182 -10.15 -8.35 7.85
CA ILE A 182 -9.74 -8.86 6.55
C ILE A 182 -8.71 -9.97 6.73
N THR A 183 -8.69 -10.93 5.82
CA THR A 183 -7.64 -11.94 5.76
C THR A 183 -6.57 -11.48 4.79
N VAL A 184 -5.35 -11.26 5.26
CA VAL A 184 -4.20 -11.06 4.37
C VAL A 184 -3.56 -12.40 4.05
N VAL A 185 -3.24 -12.65 2.79
CA VAL A 185 -2.87 -14.00 2.32
C VAL A 185 -1.73 -14.03 1.32
N GLU A 186 -0.78 -14.92 1.53
CA GLU A 186 0.22 -15.31 0.54
C GLU A 186 -0.10 -16.68 -0.05
N LYS A 187 -0.49 -17.63 0.80
CA LYS A 187 -0.91 -18.97 0.38
C LYS A 187 -2.18 -19.40 1.11
N VAL A 188 -3.03 -20.14 0.41
CA VAL A 188 -4.23 -20.75 0.95
C VAL A 188 -3.97 -22.24 1.17
N LYS A 189 -4.43 -22.78 2.29
CA LYS A 189 -4.35 -24.22 2.56
C LYS A 189 -5.44 -24.95 1.76
N HIS A 190 -5.05 -25.99 1.03
CA HIS A 190 -5.96 -26.87 0.31
C HIS A 190 -5.52 -28.34 0.52
N GLY A 191 -6.28 -29.07 1.34
CA GLY A 191 -5.83 -30.37 1.86
C GLY A 191 -4.51 -30.21 2.63
N GLU A 192 -3.50 -30.99 2.22
CA GLU A 192 -2.16 -30.96 2.82
C GLU A 192 -1.22 -29.94 2.16
N TYR A 193 -1.68 -29.21 1.13
CA TYR A 193 -0.84 -28.30 0.35
C TYR A 193 -1.13 -26.82 0.65
N PHE A 194 -0.12 -25.98 0.42
CA PHE A 194 -0.25 -24.53 0.42
C PHE A 194 -0.14 -24.02 -1.02
N ILE A 195 -1.24 -23.47 -1.53
CA ILE A 195 -1.34 -22.95 -2.89
C ILE A 195 -1.18 -21.43 -2.85
N GLU A 196 -0.38 -20.85 -3.75
CA GLU A 196 -0.23 -19.39 -3.82
C GLU A 196 -1.58 -18.71 -4.08
N ALA A 197 -1.87 -17.64 -3.33
CA ALA A 197 -3.05 -16.80 -3.53
C ALA A 197 -2.86 -15.87 -4.75
N LYS A 198 -2.82 -16.48 -5.93
CA LYS A 198 -2.59 -15.84 -7.23
C LYS A 198 -3.51 -16.43 -8.29
N TRP A 199 -3.58 -15.75 -9.43
CA TRP A 199 -4.45 -16.09 -10.56
C TRP A 199 -4.22 -17.47 -11.23
N PRO A 200 -3.03 -18.11 -11.25
CA PRO A 200 -2.82 -19.28 -12.10
C PRO A 200 -3.73 -20.48 -11.82
N LEU A 201 -4.10 -20.73 -10.55
CA LEU A 201 -5.03 -21.81 -10.23
C LEU A 201 -6.44 -21.51 -10.75
N GLY A 202 -6.91 -20.28 -10.64
CA GLY A 202 -8.20 -19.85 -11.17
C GLY A 202 -8.28 -20.05 -12.68
N GLU A 203 -7.22 -19.65 -13.40
CA GLU A 203 -7.09 -19.85 -14.85
C GLU A 203 -7.16 -21.34 -15.23
N ALA A 204 -6.42 -22.19 -14.49
CA ALA A 204 -6.44 -23.62 -14.74
C ALA A 204 -7.83 -24.24 -14.50
N ILE A 205 -8.52 -23.82 -13.43
CA ILE A 205 -9.89 -24.25 -13.15
C ILE A 205 -10.83 -23.83 -14.27
N GLU A 206 -10.75 -22.59 -14.74
CA GLU A 206 -11.57 -22.11 -15.85
C GLU A 206 -11.32 -22.93 -17.13
N ALA A 207 -10.05 -23.20 -17.45
CA ALA A 207 -9.66 -23.96 -18.64
C ALA A 207 -10.16 -25.42 -18.63
N VAL A 208 -10.29 -26.05 -17.46
CA VAL A 208 -10.75 -27.46 -17.33
C VAL A 208 -12.22 -27.59 -16.91
N SER A 209 -12.87 -26.48 -16.53
CA SER A 209 -14.27 -26.51 -16.12
C SER A 209 -15.15 -26.81 -17.34
N PRO A 210 -16.17 -27.68 -17.21
CA PRO A 210 -17.12 -27.90 -18.28
C PRO A 210 -17.79 -26.58 -18.66
N THR A 211 -17.64 -26.16 -19.92
CA THR A 211 -18.40 -25.02 -20.43
C THR A 211 -19.86 -25.41 -20.43
N LYS A 212 -20.68 -24.86 -19.51
CA LYS A 212 -22.13 -24.88 -19.70
C LYS A 212 -22.39 -24.14 -21.00
N ARG A 213 -22.68 -24.88 -22.08
CA ARG A 213 -23.21 -24.25 -23.30
C ARG A 213 -24.54 -23.64 -22.91
N LEU A 214 -24.73 -22.37 -23.25
CA LEU A 214 -25.98 -21.60 -23.06
C LEU A 214 -27.21 -22.21 -23.77
N HIS A 215 -27.13 -23.45 -24.28
CA HIS A 215 -28.20 -24.15 -24.97
C HIS A 215 -29.03 -25.09 -24.09
N ASP A 216 -28.69 -25.24 -22.81
CA ASP A 216 -29.41 -26.13 -21.88
C ASP A 216 -30.28 -25.38 -20.85
N ALA A 217 -30.72 -24.16 -21.15
CA ALA A 217 -31.64 -23.36 -20.33
C ALA A 217 -32.91 -22.95 -21.10
#